data_AF-A0A085FFJ5-F1
#
_entry.id   AF-A0A085FFJ5-F1
#
_cell.length_a   1.000
_cell.length_b   1.000
_cell.length_c   1.000
_cell.angle_alpha   90.00
_cell.angle_beta   90.00
_cell.angle_gamma   90.00
#
_symmetry.space_group_name_H-M   'P 1'
#
loop_
_entity.id
_entity.type
_entity.pdbx_description
1 polymer ?
#
loop_
_entity_poly.entity_id
_entity_poly.type
_entity_poly.pdbx_seq_one_letter_code
_entity_poly.pdbx_strand_id
1 'polypeptide(L)'
;MAKHRTHSVEFKRQVSQEYLAGETLHGLSNRHDISRQLIRVWVEKYQAGALDDDAVAADLLQTYEARIAALERLVGKQALELEFLKGALRPAPQPKSGSISAITGPRVSASPRGAD
;
A
#
# COMPACT_ATOMS: atom_id res chain seq x y z
N MET A 1 15.54 -14.26 3.77
CA MET A 1 15.54 -14.22 2.30
C MET A 1 16.97 -14.46 1.83
N ALA A 2 17.19 -15.38 0.89
CA ALA A 2 18.53 -15.62 0.35
C ALA A 2 19.01 -14.37 -0.39
N LYS A 3 20.23 -13.90 -0.08
CA LYS A 3 20.86 -12.80 -0.81
C LYS A 3 21.31 -13.33 -2.17
N HIS A 4 20.56 -13.01 -3.22
CA HIS A 4 20.98 -13.27 -4.59
C HIS A 4 22.14 -12.34 -4.96
N ARG A 5 23.13 -12.86 -5.69
CA ARG A 5 24.27 -12.08 -6.17
C ARG A 5 23.78 -11.18 -7.33
N THR A 6 23.85 -9.87 -7.14
CA THR A 6 23.49 -8.89 -8.17
C THR A 6 24.74 -8.36 -8.84
N HIS A 7 24.73 -8.31 -10.17
CA HIS A 7 25.82 -7.75 -10.97
C HIS A 7 25.40 -6.42 -11.58
N SER A 8 26.33 -5.46 -11.63
CA SER A 8 26.09 -4.16 -12.27
C SER A 8 25.84 -4.31 -13.78
N VAL A 9 25.07 -3.39 -14.35
CA VAL A 9 24.76 -3.38 -15.79
C VAL A 9 26.03 -3.25 -16.63
N GLU A 10 27.00 -2.45 -16.16
CA GLU A 10 28.32 -2.29 -16.81
C GLU A 10 29.06 -3.62 -16.89
N PHE A 11 29.05 -4.39 -15.79
CA PHE A 11 29.71 -5.68 -15.76
C PHE A 11 29.00 -6.70 -16.65
N LYS A 12 27.66 -6.74 -16.66
CA LYS A 12 26.90 -7.58 -17.60
C LYS A 12 27.23 -7.22 -19.06
N ARG A 13 27.32 -5.92 -19.36
CA ARG A 13 27.69 -5.41 -20.70
C ARG A 13 29.09 -5.84 -21.09
N GLN A 14 30.07 -5.71 -20.19
CA GLN A 14 31.45 -6.13 -20.44
C GLN A 14 31.51 -7.61 -20.81
N VAL A 15 30.92 -8.48 -19.99
CA VAL A 15 30.94 -9.93 -20.22
C VAL A 15 30.26 -10.29 -21.55
N SER A 16 29.14 -9.64 -21.90
CA SER A 16 28.48 -9.85 -23.17
C SER A 16 29.32 -9.40 -24.36
N GLN A 17 30.03 -8.27 -24.25
CA GLN A 17 30.91 -7.77 -25.31
C GLN A 17 32.11 -8.69 -25.54
N GLU A 18 32.74 -9.17 -24.46
CA GLU A 18 33.87 -10.10 -24.55
C GLU A 18 33.46 -11.42 -25.22
N TYR A 19 32.28 -11.94 -24.90
CA TYR A 19 31.72 -13.10 -25.58
C TYR A 19 31.52 -12.85 -27.08
N LEU A 20 30.96 -11.70 -27.46
CA LEU A 20 30.77 -11.33 -28.87
C LEU A 20 32.10 -11.05 -29.60
N ALA A 21 33.16 -10.70 -28.87
CA ALA A 21 34.52 -10.58 -29.39
C ALA A 21 35.21 -11.95 -29.61
N GLY A 22 34.55 -13.06 -29.27
CA GLY A 22 35.03 -14.43 -29.53
C GLY A 22 35.53 -15.19 -28.30
N GLU A 23 35.42 -14.62 -27.09
CA GLU A 23 35.75 -15.37 -25.88
C GLU A 23 34.81 -16.56 -25.64
N THR A 24 35.34 -17.62 -25.04
CA THR A 24 34.55 -18.83 -24.78
C THR A 24 33.69 -18.67 -23.53
N LEU A 25 32.50 -19.29 -23.53
CA LEU A 25 31.65 -19.36 -22.32
C LEU A 25 32.40 -19.98 -21.14
N HIS A 26 33.28 -20.96 -21.40
CA HIS A 26 34.08 -21.58 -20.35
C HIS A 26 35.11 -20.62 -19.76
N GLY A 27 35.85 -19.88 -20.61
CA GLY A 27 36.81 -18.88 -20.18
C GLY A 27 36.17 -17.78 -19.33
N LEU A 28 35.05 -17.23 -19.81
CA LEU A 28 34.30 -16.21 -19.07
C LEU A 28 33.72 -16.73 -17.75
N SER A 29 33.18 -17.95 -17.77
CA SER A 29 32.63 -18.59 -16.57
C SER A 29 33.69 -18.78 -15.49
N ASN A 30 34.88 -19.25 -15.86
CA ASN A 30 35.98 -19.47 -14.93
C ASN A 30 36.59 -18.15 -14.44
N ARG A 31 36.78 -17.17 -15.34
CA ARG A 31 37.38 -15.86 -15.00
C ARG A 31 36.52 -15.05 -14.03
N HIS A 32 35.20 -15.13 -14.18
CA HIS A 32 34.28 -14.29 -13.42
C HIS A 32 33.50 -15.02 -12.33
N ASP A 33 33.66 -16.35 -12.19
CA ASP A 33 32.88 -17.21 -11.29
C ASP A 33 31.37 -17.08 -11.55
N ILE A 34 30.99 -17.24 -12.82
CA ILE A 34 29.61 -17.06 -13.29
C ILE A 34 29.17 -18.29 -14.05
N SER A 35 27.92 -18.71 -13.88
CA SER A 35 27.38 -19.83 -14.64
C SER A 35 27.30 -19.48 -16.14
N ARG A 36 27.70 -20.43 -17.00
CA ARG A 36 27.59 -20.28 -18.45
C ARG A 36 26.17 -19.94 -18.92
N GLN A 37 25.16 -20.41 -18.19
CA GLN A 37 23.76 -20.10 -18.48
C GLN A 37 23.45 -18.63 -18.23
N LEU A 38 23.97 -18.03 -17.15
CA LEU A 38 23.77 -16.61 -16.87
C LEU A 38 24.42 -15.73 -17.93
N ILE A 39 25.61 -16.12 -18.41
CA ILE A 39 26.31 -15.44 -19.51
C ILE A 39 25.45 -15.45 -20.78
N ARG A 40 24.84 -16.60 -21.13
CA ARG A 40 23.93 -16.68 -22.30
C ARG A 40 22.75 -15.72 -22.18
N VAL A 41 22.10 -15.68 -21.02
CA VAL A 41 20.98 -14.75 -20.77
C VAL A 41 21.43 -13.30 -20.90
N TRP A 42 22.62 -12.94 -20.38
CA TRP A 42 23.14 -11.58 -20.52
C TRP A 42 23.50 -11.22 -21.94
N VAL A 43 24.01 -12.15 -22.74
CA VAL A 43 24.31 -11.91 -24.16
C VAL A 43 23.02 -11.68 -24.94
N GLU A 44 22.00 -12.52 -24.71
CA GLU A 44 20.67 -12.37 -25.34
C GLU A 44 20.05 -11.01 -24.98
N LYS A 45 20.03 -10.65 -23.70
CA LYS A 45 19.54 -9.33 -23.24
C LYS A 45 20.38 -8.19 -23.80
N TYR A 46 21.69 -8.34 -23.91
CA TYR A 46 22.57 -7.32 -24.49
C TYR A 46 22.28 -7.07 -25.97
N GLN A 47 22.10 -8.13 -26.75
CA GLN A 47 21.74 -8.03 -28.16
C GLN A 47 20.35 -7.42 -28.36
N ALA A 48 19.42 -7.68 -27.43
CA ALA A 48 18.10 -7.06 -27.40
C ALA A 48 18.08 -5.61 -26.87
N GLY A 49 19.19 -5.10 -26.36
CA GLY A 49 19.26 -3.78 -25.73
C GLY A 49 18.58 -3.68 -24.35
N ALA A 50 18.25 -4.81 -23.71
CA ALA A 50 17.43 -4.92 -22.51
C ALA A 50 18.25 -5.20 -21.22
N LEU A 51 19.50 -4.74 -21.15
CA LEU A 51 20.34 -4.96 -19.95
C LEU A 51 20.02 -3.99 -18.81
N ASP A 52 19.52 -2.81 -19.13
CA ASP A 52 19.15 -1.72 -18.24
C ASP A 52 17.72 -1.82 -17.73
N ASP A 53 16.83 -2.49 -18.46
CA ASP A 53 15.44 -2.78 -18.05
C ASP A 53 15.35 -3.34 -16.62
N ASP A 54 16.24 -4.28 -16.25
CA ASP A 54 16.26 -4.86 -14.89
C ASP A 54 16.59 -3.81 -13.82
N ALA A 55 17.46 -2.84 -14.12
CA ALA A 55 17.86 -1.79 -13.19
C ALA A 55 16.77 -0.71 -13.07
N VAL A 56 16.17 -0.32 -14.19
CA VAL A 56 15.03 0.61 -14.23
C VAL A 56 13.84 0.02 -13.47
N ALA A 57 13.55 -1.27 -13.66
CA ALA A 57 12.49 -1.96 -12.93
C ALA A 57 12.74 -1.98 -11.43
N ALA A 58 13.98 -2.19 -10.99
CA ALA A 58 14.34 -2.20 -9.57
C ALA A 58 14.16 -0.81 -8.91
N ASP A 59 14.62 0.25 -9.57
CA ASP A 59 14.43 1.63 -9.09
C ASP A 59 12.94 2.01 -9.04
N LEU A 60 12.19 1.64 -10.07
CA LEU A 60 10.75 1.87 -10.14
C LEU A 60 10.00 1.11 -9.02
N LEU A 61 10.39 -0.13 -8.71
CA LEU A 61 9.84 -0.87 -7.58
C LEU A 61 10.12 -0.15 -6.25
N GLN A 62 11.34 0.33 -6.03
CA GLN A 62 11.69 1.05 -4.80
C GLN A 62 10.89 2.36 -4.65
N THR A 63 10.69 3.10 -5.74
CA THR A 63 9.86 4.32 -5.72
C THR A 63 8.39 4.00 -5.43
N TYR A 64 7.85 2.91 -5.98
CA TYR A 64 6.51 2.45 -5.65
C TYR A 64 6.37 2.01 -4.19
N GLU A 65 7.33 1.27 -3.65
CA GLU A 65 7.34 0.87 -2.23
C GLU A 65 7.33 2.09 -1.30
N ALA A 66 8.15 3.11 -1.61
CA ALA A 66 8.17 4.36 -0.85
C ALA A 66 6.82 5.09 -0.93
N ARG A 67 6.20 5.11 -2.11
CA ARG A 67 4.89 5.72 -2.32
C ARG A 67 3.79 4.98 -1.57
N ILE A 68 3.78 3.66 -1.60
CA ILE A 68 2.84 2.81 -0.86
C ILE A 68 2.97 3.09 0.63
N ALA A 69 4.19 3.06 1.19
CA ALA A 69 4.40 3.32 2.60
C ALA A 69 3.97 4.75 3.02
N ALA A 70 4.12 5.75 2.14
CA ALA A 70 3.63 7.11 2.41
C ALA A 70 2.10 7.15 2.45
N LEU A 71 1.44 6.47 1.50
CA LEU A 71 -0.02 6.38 1.43
C LEU A 71 -0.59 5.62 2.63
N GLU A 72 -0.02 4.48 3.00
CA GLU A 72 -0.44 3.70 4.17
C GLU A 72 -0.39 4.54 5.46
N ARG A 73 0.66 5.36 5.64
CA ARG A 73 0.74 6.29 6.78
C ARG A 73 -0.33 7.37 6.73
N LEU A 74 -0.76 7.83 5.56
CA LEU A 74 -1.84 8.82 5.43
C LEU A 74 -3.18 8.19 5.74
N VAL A 75 -3.44 6.99 5.22
CA VAL A 75 -4.65 6.21 5.52
C VAL A 75 -4.75 5.95 7.02
N GLY A 76 -3.65 5.56 7.68
CA GLY A 76 -3.64 5.38 9.14
C GLY A 76 -3.99 6.65 9.92
N LYS A 77 -3.45 7.81 9.50
CA LYS A 77 -3.80 9.11 10.12
C LYS A 77 -5.28 9.46 9.95
N GLN A 78 -5.81 9.27 8.74
CA GLN A 78 -7.22 9.53 8.45
C GLN A 78 -8.15 8.60 9.23
N ALA A 79 -7.77 7.32 9.41
CA ALA A 79 -8.54 6.38 10.22
C ALA A 79 -8.67 6.86 11.67
N LEU A 80 -7.56 7.29 12.28
CA LEU A 80 -7.56 7.84 13.64
C LEU A 80 -8.39 9.12 13.75
N GLU A 81 -8.30 10.01 12.78
CA GLU A 81 -9.11 11.25 12.75
C GLU A 81 -10.61 10.95 12.63
N LEU A 82 -10.99 9.98 11.80
CA LEU A 82 -12.38 9.54 11.68
C LEU A 82 -12.89 8.90 12.98
N GLU A 83 -12.09 8.08 13.65
CA GLU A 83 -12.45 7.51 14.95
C GLU A 83 -12.63 8.60 16.01
N PHE A 84 -11.73 9.60 16.04
CA PHE A 84 -11.84 10.75 16.92
C PHE A 84 -13.13 11.53 16.69
N LEU A 85 -13.44 11.89 15.43
CA LEU A 85 -14.65 12.64 15.08
C LEU A 85 -15.93 11.84 15.38
N LYS A 86 -15.96 10.55 15.03
CA LYS A 86 -17.09 9.66 15.36
C LYS A 86 -17.25 9.47 16.87
N GLY A 87 -16.15 9.44 17.61
CA GLY A 87 -16.15 9.40 19.07
C GLY A 87 -16.74 10.67 19.69
N ALA A 88 -16.34 11.85 19.18
CA ALA A 88 -16.86 13.14 19.62
C ALA A 88 -18.35 13.33 19.30
N LEU A 89 -18.85 12.71 18.21
CA LEU A 89 -20.25 12.75 17.83
C LEU A 89 -21.15 11.76 18.60
N ARG A 90 -20.61 10.96 19.53
CA ARG A 90 -21.45 10.07 20.34
C ARG A 90 -22.37 10.93 21.21
N PRO A 91 -23.70 10.76 21.12
CA PRO A 91 -24.62 11.51 21.96
C PRO A 91 -24.31 11.21 23.43
N ALA A 92 -24.21 12.27 24.24
CA ALA A 92 -24.12 12.14 25.69
C ALA A 92 -25.28 11.24 26.18
N PRO A 93 -25.08 10.41 27.23
CA PRO A 93 -26.16 9.62 27.79
C PRO A 93 -27.32 10.56 28.11
N GLN A 94 -28.43 10.40 27.38
CA GLN A 94 -29.65 11.12 27.67
C GLN A 94 -29.94 10.91 29.15
N PRO A 95 -30.04 11.97 29.98
CA PRO A 95 -30.48 11.80 31.34
C PRO A 95 -31.83 11.09 31.26
N LYS A 96 -31.99 9.99 32.00
CA LYS A 96 -33.26 9.28 32.09
C LYS A 96 -34.31 10.31 32.49
N SER A 97 -35.16 10.71 31.54
CA SER A 97 -36.30 11.60 31.80
C SER A 97 -37.22 10.88 32.76
N GLY A 98 -36.96 11.07 34.05
CA GLY A 98 -37.73 10.59 35.16
C GLY A 98 -38.13 11.77 36.04
N SER A 99 -39.19 12.47 35.65
CA SER A 99 -40.25 12.86 36.59
C SER A 99 -41.51 13.20 35.80
N ILE A 100 -42.50 12.34 36.00
CA ILE A 100 -43.93 12.50 35.73
C ILE A 100 -44.34 13.97 35.89
N SER A 101 -44.83 14.60 34.82
CA SER A 101 -45.67 15.78 34.95
C SER A 101 -47.09 15.36 34.61
N ALA A 102 -47.86 15.07 35.67
CA ALA A 102 -49.28 14.82 35.56
C ALA A 102 -49.95 16.12 35.10
N ILE A 103 -50.43 16.15 33.85
CA ILE A 103 -51.41 17.15 33.43
C ILE A 103 -52.68 16.89 34.25
N THR A 104 -52.87 17.65 35.32
CA THR A 104 -54.16 17.78 35.99
C THR A 104 -54.99 18.74 35.15
N GLY A 105 -55.85 18.20 34.28
CA GLY A 105 -56.86 18.99 33.58
C GLY A 105 -57.96 19.48 34.56
N PRO A 106 -58.60 20.64 34.32
CA PRO A 106 -59.66 21.12 35.19
C PRO A 106 -60.90 20.20 35.15
N ARG A 107 -61.57 20.10 36.31
CA ARG A 107 -62.76 19.29 36.55
C ARG A 107 -63.92 19.67 35.62
N VAL A 108 -64.54 18.66 35.00
CA VAL A 108 -65.77 18.78 34.20
C VAL A 108 -66.88 19.45 35.02
N SER A 109 -67.38 20.59 34.57
CA SER A 109 -68.65 21.15 35.07
C SER A 109 -69.80 20.43 34.39
N ALA A 110 -70.56 19.64 35.17
CA ALA A 110 -71.81 19.04 34.72
C ALA A 110 -72.89 20.13 34.57
N SER A 111 -73.47 20.21 33.37
CA SER A 111 -74.63 21.05 33.07
C SER A 111 -75.90 20.46 33.71
N PRO A 112 -76.70 21.22 34.49
CA PRO A 112 -78.03 20.79 34.86
C PRO A 112 -79.00 21.04 33.70
N ARG A 113 -79.68 19.97 33.31
CA ARG A 113 -80.72 19.88 32.30
C ARG A 113 -82.08 20.11 32.99
N GLY A 114 -82.95 20.98 32.44
CA GLY A 114 -84.38 21.16 32.79
C GLY A 114 -84.84 22.60 32.49
N ALA A 115 -85.69 22.84 31.48
CA ALA A 115 -87.17 22.89 31.50
C ALA A 115 -87.69 24.05 32.37
N ASP A 116 -88.47 25.03 31.90
CA ASP A 116 -89.55 25.06 30.88
C ASP A 116 -89.43 26.21 29.87
#